data_AF-A0A1A6HTW2-F1
#
_entry.id   AF-A0A1A6HTW2-F1
#
_cell.length_a   1.000
_cell.length_b   1.000
_cell.length_c   1.000
_cell.angle_alpha   90.00
_cell.angle_beta   90.00
_cell.angle_gamma   90.00
#
_symmetry.space_group_name_H-M   'P 1'
#
loop_
_entity.id
_entity.type
_entity.pdbx_description
1 polymer ?
#
loop_
_entity_poly.entity_id
_entity_poly.type
_entity_poly.pdbx_seq_one_letter_code
_entity_poly.pdbx_strand_id
1 'polypeptide(L)' 'NKSNVNYKDYVEAANELAAELREEGADLVIAMTHMKWGNDTRLAQRAEGLDLILGGHDHEYGIR' A
#
# COMPACT_ATOMS: atom_id res chain seq x y z
N ASN A 1 -15.69 -14.08 -13.61
CA ASN A 1 -16.74 -13.05 -13.66
C ASN A 1 -16.31 -11.92 -12.71
N LYS A 2 -16.03 -10.71 -13.22
CA LYS A 2 -15.50 -9.60 -12.39
C LYS A 2 -16.59 -8.90 -11.56
N SER A 3 -17.84 -9.35 -11.68
CA SER A 3 -19.01 -8.77 -11.02
C SER A 3 -19.02 -8.85 -9.49
N ASN A 4 -18.15 -9.66 -8.87
CA ASN A 4 -18.16 -9.91 -7.42
C ASN A 4 -16.91 -9.34 -6.72
N VAL A 5 -16.18 -8.41 -7.36
CA VAL A 5 -15.00 -7.78 -6.76
C VAL A 5 -15.26 -6.29 -6.62
N ASN A 6 -15.15 -5.79 -5.40
CA ASN A 6 -15.16 -4.36 -5.13
C ASN A 6 -13.71 -3.87 -5.03
N TYR A 7 -13.38 -2.81 -5.76
CA TYR A 7 -12.06 -2.19 -5.74
C TYR A 7 -12.15 -0.88 -4.96
N LYS A 8 -11.37 -0.79 -3.89
CA LYS A 8 -11.19 0.43 -3.10
C LYS A 8 -9.93 1.17 -3.56
N ASP A 9 -9.90 2.49 -3.41
CA ASP A 9 -8.66 3.24 -3.62
C ASP A 9 -7.60 2.76 -2.61
N TYR A 10 -6.40 2.48 -3.11
CA TYR A 10 -5.34 1.86 -2.33
C TYR A 10 -4.73 2.80 -1.28
N VAL A 11 -4.85 4.13 -1.43
CA VAL A 11 -4.42 5.09 -0.41
C VAL A 11 -5.42 5.11 0.74
N GLU A 12 -6.71 5.15 0.43
CA GLU A 12 -7.77 5.09 1.45
C GLU A 12 -7.68 3.80 2.26
N ALA A 13 -7.56 2.65 1.59
CA ALA A 13 -7.40 1.36 2.24
C ALA A 13 -6.13 1.29 3.10
N ALA A 14 -5.01 1.81 2.60
CA ALA A 14 -3.76 1.81 3.36
C ALA A 14 -3.83 2.64 4.64
N ASN A 15 -4.47 3.82 4.61
CA ASN A 15 -4.60 4.67 5.79
C ASN A 15 -5.50 4.06 6.85
N GLU A 16 -6.63 3.47 6.45
CA GLU A 16 -7.53 2.78 7.38
C GLU A 16 -6.83 1.58 8.03
N LEU A 17 -6.25 0.69 7.22
CA LEU A 17 -5.58 -0.51 7.73
C LEU A 17 -4.35 -0.16 8.56
N ALA A 18 -3.57 0.85 8.18
CA ALA A 18 -2.41 1.26 8.97
C ALA A 18 -2.81 1.83 10.32
N ALA A 19 -3.93 2.57 10.42
CA ALA A 19 -4.46 3.03 11.69
C ALA A 19 -4.88 1.85 12.57
N GLU A 20 -5.66 0.91 12.02
CA GLU A 20 -6.10 -0.29 12.74
C GLU A 20 -4.91 -1.13 13.24
N LEU A 21 -3.93 -1.42 12.39
CA LEU A 21 -2.74 -2.20 12.75
C LEU A 21 -1.91 -1.52 13.84
N ARG A 22 -1.79 -0.18 13.81
CA ARG A 22 -1.08 0.57 14.86
C ARG A 22 -1.86 0.56 16.17
N GLU A 23 -3.19 0.65 16.13
CA GLU A 23 -4.04 0.48 17.33
C GLU A 23 -3.91 -0.92 17.94
N GLU A 24 -3.71 -1.95 17.11
CA GLU A 24 -3.39 -3.32 17.54
C GLU A 24 -1.97 -3.49 18.10
N GLY A 25 -1.15 -2.44 18.06
CA GLY A 25 0.19 -2.40 18.63
C GLY A 25 1.32 -2.72 17.65
N ALA A 26 1.08 -2.62 16.34
CA ALA A 26 2.15 -2.76 15.35
C ALA A 26 3.14 -1.58 15.42
N ASP A 27 4.42 -1.89 15.65
CA ASP A 27 5.50 -0.92 15.57
C ASP A 27 5.81 -0.51 14.12
N LEU A 28 5.70 -1.46 13.20
CA LEU A 28 5.96 -1.29 11.77
C LEU A 28 4.80 -1.80 10.92
N VAL A 29 4.46 -1.02 9.89
CA VAL A 29 3.45 -1.33 8.89
C VAL A 29 4.10 -1.31 7.51
N ILE A 30 4.17 -2.49 6.88
CA ILE A 30 4.79 -2.67 5.56
C ILE A 30 3.69 -3.00 4.54
N ALA A 31 3.54 -2.16 3.52
CA ALA A 31 2.61 -2.43 2.43
C ALA A 31 3.29 -3.30 1.36
N MET A 32 2.69 -4.45 1.06
CA MET A 32 3.09 -5.29 -0.07
C MET A 32 2.13 -5.05 -1.23
N THR A 33 2.63 -4.52 -2.34
CA THR A 33 1.80 -4.08 -3.46
C THR A 33 2.14 -4.86 -4.73
N HIS A 34 1.21 -4.82 -5.69
CA HIS A 34 1.45 -5.31 -7.05
C HIS A 34 0.96 -4.26 -8.04
N MET A 35 1.59 -3.09 -8.00
CA MET A 35 1.21 -1.93 -8.78
C MET A 35 2.41 -1.40 -9.56
N LYS A 36 2.14 -0.56 -10.57
CA LYS A 36 3.20 0.20 -11.23
C LYS A 36 3.89 1.15 -10.25
N TRP A 37 5.16 1.43 -10.47
CA TRP A 37 5.96 2.40 -9.70
C TRP A 37 5.28 3.73 -9.42
N GLY A 38 4.54 4.29 -10.39
CA GLY A 38 3.82 5.56 -10.20
C GLY A 38 2.74 5.50 -9.12
N ASN A 39 2.09 4.34 -8.96
CA ASN A 39 1.09 4.13 -7.92
C ASN A 39 1.74 3.87 -6.57
N ASP A 40 2.85 3.13 -6.51
CA ASP A 40 3.62 2.98 -5.26
C ASP A 40 4.17 4.32 -4.79
N THR A 41 4.63 5.17 -5.72
CA THR A 41 5.04 6.55 -5.41
C THR A 41 3.86 7.39 -4.89
N ARG A 42 2.68 7.29 -5.51
CA ARG A 42 1.47 7.96 -5.00
C ARG A 42 1.10 7.45 -3.60
N LEU A 43 1.20 6.14 -3.37
CA LEU A 43 0.92 5.54 -2.08
C LEU A 43 1.88 6.08 -1.01
N ALA A 44 3.19 6.07 -1.28
CA ALA A 44 4.21 6.61 -0.38
C ALA A 44 3.97 8.08 -0.02
N GLN A 45 3.48 8.89 -0.97
CA GLN A 45 3.25 10.32 -0.76
C GLN A 45 1.97 10.64 0.00
N ARG A 46 1.01 9.72 0.06
CA ARG A 46 -0.36 10.00 0.51
C ARG A 46 -0.83 9.12 1.66
N ALA A 47 -0.19 7.98 1.88
CA ALA A 47 -0.47 7.15 3.05
C ALA A 47 0.47 7.55 4.19
N GLU A 48 -0.10 7.96 5.32
CA GLU A 48 0.66 8.49 6.46
C GLU A 48 1.10 7.39 7.44
N GLY A 49 0.46 6.22 7.38
CA GLY A 49 0.67 5.15 8.36
C GLY A 49 1.70 4.08 7.96
N LEU A 50 2.26 4.13 6.75
CA LEU A 50 3.16 3.10 6.22
C LEU A 50 4.64 3.44 6.45
N ASP A 51 5.43 2.45 6.85
CA ASP A 51 6.89 2.62 7.05
C ASP A 51 7.70 2.19 5.83
N LEU A 52 7.19 1.19 5.08
CA LEU A 52 7.86 0.66 3.89
C LEU A 52 6.83 0.14 2.89
N ILE A 53 7.15 0.31 1.60
CA ILE A 53 6.39 -0.28 0.49
C ILE A 53 7.30 -1.27 -0.23
N LEU A 54 6.84 -2.52 -0.32
CA LEU A 54 7.45 -3.57 -1.13
C LEU A 54 6.64 -3.71 -2.42
N GLY A 55 7.10 -2.99 -3.44
CA GLY A 55 6.47 -2.91 -4.76
C GLY A 55 6.67 -4.14 -5.65
N GLY A 56 6.01 -4.14 -6.82
CA GLY A 56 6.03 -5.25 -7.76
C GLY A 56 5.62 -4.82 -9.18
N HIS A 57 5.00 -5.74 -9.94
CA HIS A 57 4.45 -5.53 -11.29
C HIS A 57 5.46 -5.23 -12.42
N ASP A 58 6.37 -4.28 -12.25
CA ASP A 58 7.19 -3.77 -13.35
C ASP A 58 8.39 -4.68 -13.70
N HIS A 59 8.65 -5.72 -12.90
CA HIS A 59 9.82 -6.63 -13.02
C HIS A 59 11.17 -5.86 -12.98
N GLU A 60 11.14 -4.65 -12.43
CA GLU A 60 12.30 -3.79 -12.27
C GLU A 60 12.83 -3.88 -10.85
N TYR A 61 14.16 -3.76 -10.71
CA TYR A 61 14.81 -3.56 -9.42
C TYR A 61 15.10 -2.07 -9.25
N GLY A 62 14.63 -1.48 -8.15
CA GLY A 62 14.89 -0.08 -7.81
C GLY A 62 14.73 0.16 -6.30
N ILE A 63 15.49 1.11 -5.78
CA ILE A 63 15.37 1.62 -4.41
C ILE A 63 15.15 3.13 -4.54
N ARG A 64 14.08 3.64 -3.94
CA ARG A 64 13.71 5.06 -3.93
C ARG A 64 13.15 5.47 -2.59
#